data_AF-A0A7L6WJT8-F1
#
_entry.id   AF-A0A7L6WJT8-F1
#
_cell.length_a   1.000
_cell.length_b   1.000
_cell.length_c   1.000
_cell.angle_alpha   90.00
_cell.angle_beta   90.00
_cell.angle_gamma   90.00
#
_symmetry.space_group_name_H-M   'P 1'
#
loop_
_entity.id
_entity.type
_entity.pdbx_description
1 polymer ?
#
loop_
_entity_poly.entity_id
_entity_poly.type
_entity_poly.pdbx_seq_one_letter_code
_entity_poly.pdbx_strand_id
1 'polypeptide(L)'
;MTTTNPRRQCERLWAANKYLVLSHSNKIYLEIRNYLKNEEVSLDQVQAYIDQALALPENPGQVVNAFQHIWGYFKKKATTGEKEMFMGQLDSYAAGKIPQHGLVESVKELLSKYPNRYLEESTLINGGSK
;
A
#
# COMPACT_ATOMS: atom_id res chain seq x y z
N MET A 1 25.13 21.08 -6.41
CA MET A 1 24.10 20.79 -5.38
C MET A 1 22.78 20.65 -6.12
N THR A 2 22.27 19.42 -6.29
CA THR A 2 20.97 19.24 -6.94
C THR A 2 19.90 19.71 -5.95
N THR A 3 19.24 20.82 -6.26
CA THR A 3 18.07 21.31 -5.54
C THR A 3 16.96 20.27 -5.65
N THR A 4 16.91 19.35 -4.68
CA THR A 4 15.88 18.32 -4.66
C THR A 4 14.55 19.00 -4.41
N ASN A 5 13.66 18.98 -5.40
CA ASN A 5 12.32 19.57 -5.30
C ASN A 5 11.57 18.89 -4.13
N PRO A 6 11.22 19.62 -3.05
CA PRO A 6 10.61 19.04 -1.85
C PRO A 6 9.31 18.28 -2.14
N ARG A 7 8.49 18.79 -3.07
CA ARG A 7 7.26 18.11 -3.52
C ARG A 7 7.57 16.76 -4.14
N ARG A 8 8.58 16.65 -5.01
CA ARG A 8 8.95 15.37 -5.62
C ARG A 8 9.40 14.34 -4.58
N GLN A 9 10.08 14.78 -3.51
CA GLN A 9 10.45 13.89 -2.40
C GLN A 9 9.22 13.40 -1.64
N CYS A 10 8.29 14.31 -1.33
CA CYS A 10 7.02 13.99 -0.68
C CYS A 10 6.20 12.98 -1.51
N GLU A 11 6.08 13.21 -2.82
CA GLU A 11 5.36 12.33 -3.74
C GLU A 11 6.01 10.95 -3.84
N ARG A 12 7.34 10.86 -3.85
CA ARG A 12 8.06 9.58 -3.84
C ARG A 12 7.86 8.83 -2.52
N LEU A 13 8.00 9.51 -1.38
CA LEU A 13 7.75 8.92 -0.06
C LEU A 13 6.30 8.42 0.04
N TRP A 14 5.34 9.23 -0.41
CA TRP A 14 3.95 8.86 -0.44
C TRP A 14 3.67 7.68 -1.36
N ALA A 15 4.21 7.70 -2.58
CA ALA A 15 4.01 6.65 -3.57
C ALA A 15 4.43 5.26 -3.05
N ALA A 16 5.56 5.17 -2.35
CA ALA A 16 6.05 3.92 -1.76
C ALA A 16 5.15 3.43 -0.61
N ASN A 17 4.68 4.35 0.23
CA ASN A 17 3.99 4.03 1.49
C ASN A 17 2.47 4.04 1.41
N LYS A 18 1.84 4.48 0.32
CA LYS A 18 0.39 4.71 0.29
C LYS A 18 -0.45 3.48 0.64
N TYR A 19 -0.03 2.27 0.26
CA TYR A 19 -0.76 1.04 0.59
C TYR A 19 -0.50 0.58 2.02
N LEU A 20 0.69 0.86 2.56
CA LEU A 20 0.99 0.66 3.97
C LEU A 20 0.13 1.59 4.82
N VAL A 21 0.04 2.87 4.47
CA VAL A 21 -0.87 3.79 5.17
C VAL A 21 -2.33 3.36 5.03
N LEU A 22 -2.75 2.95 3.83
CA LEU A 22 -4.12 2.51 3.58
C LEU A 22 -4.48 1.25 4.39
N SER A 23 -3.54 0.31 4.58
CA SER A 23 -3.77 -0.91 5.35
C SER A 23 -3.94 -0.64 6.85
N HIS A 24 -3.45 0.50 7.34
CA HIS A 24 -3.65 0.95 8.73
C HIS A 24 -4.84 1.91 8.88
N SER A 25 -5.02 2.86 7.95
CA SER A 25 -6.04 3.91 8.06
C SER A 25 -6.37 4.60 6.73
N ASN A 26 -7.58 4.35 6.21
CA ASN A 26 -8.12 5.11 5.09
C ASN A 26 -8.24 6.61 5.39
N LYS A 27 -8.50 6.98 6.65
CA LYS A 27 -8.58 8.40 7.06
C LYS A 27 -7.25 9.11 6.83
N ILE A 28 -6.16 8.57 7.35
CA ILE A 28 -4.82 9.17 7.20
C ILE A 28 -4.36 9.12 5.74
N TYR A 29 -4.71 8.05 5.01
CA TYR A 29 -4.48 7.99 3.57
C TYR A 29 -5.11 9.20 2.83
N LEU A 30 -6.34 9.57 3.18
CA LEU A 30 -7.02 10.73 2.60
C LEU A 30 -6.41 12.06 3.06
N GLU A 31 -5.97 12.15 4.31
CA GLU A 31 -5.28 13.33 4.86
C GLU A 31 -3.98 13.60 4.11
N ILE A 32 -3.13 12.60 3.87
CA ILE A 32 -1.90 12.76 3.06
C ILE A 32 -2.25 13.18 1.63
N ARG A 33 -3.24 12.52 1.00
CA ARG A 33 -3.68 12.91 -0.35
C ARG A 33 -4.17 14.35 -0.42
N ASN A 34 -4.82 14.84 0.63
CA ASN A 34 -5.27 16.23 0.68
C ASN A 34 -4.12 17.19 0.93
N TYR A 35 -3.22 16.86 1.87
CA TYR A 35 -2.03 17.64 2.18
C TYR A 35 -1.14 17.88 0.94
N LEU A 36 -0.95 16.84 0.12
CA LEU A 36 -0.14 16.94 -1.10
C LEU A 36 -0.70 17.90 -2.17
N LYS A 37 -1.95 18.38 -2.02
CA LYS A 37 -2.55 19.38 -2.92
C LYS A 37 -2.15 20.81 -2.56
N ASN A 38 -1.65 21.06 -1.35
CA ASN A 38 -1.20 22.40 -0.94
C ASN A 38 0.00 22.84 -1.77
N GLU A 39 0.23 24.15 -1.90
CA GLU A 39 1.36 24.73 -2.65
C GLU A 39 2.72 24.39 -2.02
N GLU A 40 2.78 24.45 -0.69
CA GLU A 40 3.95 24.09 0.10
C GLU A 40 3.71 22.77 0.84
N VAL A 41 4.68 21.86 0.71
CA VAL A 41 4.67 20.54 1.35
C VAL A 41 6.06 20.21 1.86
N SER A 42 6.14 19.53 3.00
CA SER A 42 7.40 19.09 3.61
C SER A 42 7.44 17.57 3.78
N LEU A 43 8.64 17.02 3.65
CA LEU A 43 8.88 15.59 3.80
C LEU A 43 8.56 15.13 5.23
N ASP A 44 8.93 15.94 6.22
CA ASP A 44 8.69 15.68 7.64
C ASP A 44 7.20 15.53 7.95
N GLN A 45 6.34 16.34 7.32
CA GLN A 45 4.90 16.25 7.54
C GLN A 45 4.30 14.97 6.92
N VAL A 46 4.77 14.56 5.73
CA VAL A 46 4.36 13.29 5.12
C VAL A 46 4.83 12.12 5.99
N GLN A 47 6.06 12.16 6.50
CA GLN A 47 6.58 11.13 7.40
C GLN A 47 5.77 11.06 8.69
N ALA A 48 5.42 12.21 9.30
CA ALA A 48 4.60 12.25 10.50
C ALA A 48 3.23 11.60 10.31
N TYR A 49 2.59 11.77 9.14
CA TYR A 49 1.35 11.05 8.84
C TYR A 49 1.56 9.53 8.70
N ILE A 50 2.65 9.10 8.07
CA ILE A 50 2.98 7.68 7.95
C ILE A 50 3.19 7.06 9.34
N ASP A 51 3.95 7.72 10.19
CA ASP A 51 4.23 7.26 11.56
C ASP A 51 2.94 7.18 12.39
N GLN A 52 2.04 8.16 12.24
CA GLN A 52 0.71 8.13 12.86
C GLN A 52 -0.12 6.92 12.42
N ALA A 53 -0.07 6.56 11.13
CA ALA A 53 -0.77 5.37 10.64
C ALA A 53 -0.18 4.09 11.24
N LEU A 54 1.15 3.97 11.28
CA LEU A 54 1.84 2.79 11.82
C LEU A 54 1.66 2.61 13.34
N ALA A 55 1.40 3.69 14.07
CA ALA A 55 1.08 3.63 15.50
C ALA A 55 -0.32 3.09 15.81
N LEU A 56 -1.21 3.00 14.80
CA LEU A 56 -2.55 2.43 14.99
C LEU A 56 -2.50 0.90 15.04
N PRO A 57 -3.36 0.27 15.87
CA PRO A 57 -3.50 -1.19 15.84
C PRO A 57 -3.98 -1.65 14.46
N GLU A 58 -3.58 -2.86 14.08
CA GLU A 58 -4.04 -3.46 12.83
C GLU A 58 -5.57 -3.52 12.79
N ASN A 59 -6.15 -3.13 11.67
CA ASN A 59 -7.58 -3.22 11.41
C ASN A 59 -7.81 -4.14 10.21
N PRO A 60 -8.39 -5.34 10.40
CA PRO A 60 -8.58 -6.29 9.30
C PRO A 60 -9.36 -5.72 8.12
N GLY A 61 -10.35 -4.84 8.37
CA GLY A 61 -11.10 -4.18 7.32
C GLY A 61 -10.24 -3.23 6.47
N GLN A 62 -9.33 -2.48 7.10
CA GLN A 62 -8.39 -1.60 6.38
C GLN A 62 -7.36 -2.40 5.58
N VAL A 63 -6.85 -3.49 6.14
CA VAL A 63 -5.95 -4.39 5.43
C VAL A 63 -6.64 -5.00 4.21
N VAL A 64 -7.83 -5.59 4.37
CA VAL A 64 -8.61 -6.15 3.25
C VAL A 64 -8.84 -5.08 2.18
N ASN A 65 -9.25 -3.87 2.58
CA ASN A 65 -9.44 -2.75 1.65
C ASN A 65 -8.15 -2.42 0.86
N ALA A 66 -7.00 -2.34 1.53
CA ALA A 66 -5.72 -2.07 0.88
C ALA A 66 -5.35 -3.16 -0.16
N PHE A 67 -5.54 -4.44 0.18
CA PHE A 67 -5.26 -5.53 -0.74
C PHE A 67 -6.28 -5.64 -1.89
N GLN A 68 -7.54 -5.23 -1.68
CA GLN A 68 -8.52 -5.08 -2.76
C GLN A 68 -8.11 -3.96 -3.74
N HIS A 69 -7.54 -2.87 -3.24
CA HIS A 69 -6.95 -1.83 -4.09
C HIS A 69 -5.76 -2.36 -4.90
N ILE A 70 -4.88 -3.15 -4.29
CA ILE A 70 -3.75 -3.81 -4.96
C ILE A 70 -4.24 -4.80 -6.04
N TRP A 71 -5.28 -5.57 -5.76
CA TRP A 71 -5.92 -6.45 -6.75
C TRP A 71 -6.31 -5.72 -8.04
N GLY A 72 -6.68 -4.44 -7.93
CA GLY A 72 -7.00 -3.57 -9.07
C GLY A 72 -5.92 -3.52 -10.16
N TYR A 73 -4.65 -3.78 -9.83
CA TYR A 73 -3.53 -3.83 -10.78
C TYR A 73 -3.50 -5.12 -11.60
N PHE A 74 -3.98 -6.23 -11.03
CA PHE A 74 -3.94 -7.55 -11.65
C PHE A 74 -5.24 -7.89 -12.38
N LYS A 75 -6.39 -7.32 -11.98
CA LYS A 75 -7.74 -7.72 -12.42
C LYS A 75 -7.98 -7.83 -13.92
N LYS A 76 -7.21 -7.13 -14.75
CA LYS A 76 -7.33 -7.15 -16.23
C LYS A 76 -6.50 -8.25 -16.90
N LYS A 77 -5.55 -8.84 -16.18
CA LYS A 77 -4.58 -9.82 -16.69
C LYS A 77 -4.69 -11.18 -16.00
N ALA A 78 -5.02 -11.17 -14.71
CA ALA A 78 -5.19 -12.37 -13.90
C ALA A 78 -6.38 -13.21 -14.38
N THR A 79 -6.22 -14.52 -14.26
CA THR A 79 -7.26 -15.50 -14.56
C THR A 79 -8.39 -15.48 -13.54
N THR A 80 -9.53 -16.08 -13.88
CA THR A 80 -10.64 -16.27 -12.93
C THR A 80 -10.20 -17.07 -11.70
N GLY A 81 -9.39 -18.13 -11.87
CA GLY A 81 -8.88 -18.93 -10.75
C GLY A 81 -7.97 -18.14 -9.81
N GLU A 82 -7.10 -17.27 -10.35
CA GLU A 82 -6.26 -16.40 -9.51
C GLU A 82 -7.08 -15.35 -8.76
N LYS A 83 -8.15 -14.84 -9.37
CA LYS A 83 -9.10 -13.96 -8.68
C LYS A 83 -9.77 -14.69 -7.52
N GLU A 84 -10.32 -15.88 -7.76
CA GLU A 84 -11.00 -16.67 -6.73
C GLU A 84 -10.05 -17.02 -5.57
N MET A 85 -8.84 -17.44 -5.89
CA MET A 85 -7.80 -17.71 -4.89
C MET A 85 -7.48 -16.47 -4.05
N PHE A 86 -7.23 -15.32 -4.68
CA PHE A 86 -6.89 -14.09 -3.98
C PHE A 86 -8.04 -13.60 -3.09
N MET A 87 -9.28 -13.65 -3.57
CA MET A 87 -10.45 -13.27 -2.77
C MET A 87 -10.66 -14.23 -1.58
N GLY A 88 -10.48 -15.54 -1.79
CA GLY A 88 -10.55 -16.51 -0.70
C GLY A 88 -9.46 -16.32 0.37
N GLN A 89 -8.27 -15.81 -0.01
CA GLN A 89 -7.23 -15.42 0.94
C GLN A 89 -7.62 -14.18 1.74
N LEU A 90 -8.25 -13.17 1.10
CA LEU A 90 -8.80 -12.01 1.82
C LEU A 90 -9.85 -12.43 2.84
N ASP A 91 -10.77 -13.34 2.48
CA ASP A 91 -11.78 -13.87 3.38
C ASP A 91 -11.15 -14.65 4.54
N SER A 92 -10.11 -15.45 4.25
CA SER A 92 -9.35 -16.19 5.26
C SER A 92 -8.63 -15.27 6.23
N TYR A 93 -8.02 -14.18 5.74
CA TYR A 93 -7.39 -13.16 6.57
C TYR A 93 -8.43 -12.43 7.43
N ALA A 94 -9.54 -12.01 6.85
CA ALA A 94 -10.64 -11.35 7.58
C ALA A 94 -11.22 -12.22 8.70
N ALA A 95 -11.24 -13.54 8.50
CA ALA A 95 -11.63 -14.53 9.50
C ALA A 95 -10.52 -14.89 10.50
N GLY A 96 -9.36 -14.25 10.45
CA GLY A 96 -8.21 -14.51 11.34
C GLY A 96 -7.50 -15.84 11.11
N LYS A 97 -7.71 -16.49 9.96
CA LYS A 97 -7.13 -17.81 9.66
C LYS A 97 -5.70 -17.75 9.11
N ILE A 98 -5.32 -16.62 8.52
CA ILE A 98 -3.96 -16.37 8.02
C ILE A 98 -3.48 -14.99 8.47
N PRO A 99 -2.17 -14.79 8.66
CA PRO A 99 -1.61 -13.47 8.95
C PRO A 99 -1.57 -12.59 7.70
N GLN A 100 -1.43 -11.27 7.87
CA GLN A 100 -1.27 -10.31 6.76
C GLN A 100 -0.11 -10.68 5.82
N HIS A 101 0.98 -11.24 6.35
CA HIS A 101 2.09 -11.77 5.57
C HIS A 101 1.65 -12.74 4.46
N GLY A 102 0.62 -13.57 4.71
CA GLY A 102 0.09 -14.47 3.68
C GLY A 102 -0.48 -13.72 2.46
N LEU A 103 -1.09 -12.56 2.69
CA LEU A 103 -1.57 -11.69 1.60
C LEU A 103 -0.40 -11.06 0.83
N VAL A 104 0.67 -10.67 1.53
CA VAL A 104 1.89 -10.13 0.90
C VAL A 104 2.53 -11.14 -0.05
N GLU A 105 2.70 -12.39 0.38
CA GLU A 105 3.26 -13.45 -0.46
C GLU A 105 2.38 -13.72 -1.69
N SER A 106 1.07 -13.68 -1.53
CA SER A 106 0.11 -13.82 -2.63
C SER A 106 0.26 -12.69 -3.67
N VAL A 107 0.51 -11.46 -3.22
CA VAL A 107 0.81 -10.34 -4.13
C VAL A 107 2.15 -10.55 -4.83
N LYS A 108 3.18 -11.06 -4.15
CA LYS A 108 4.49 -11.35 -4.77
C LYS A 108 4.38 -12.44 -5.84
N GLU A 109 3.60 -13.49 -5.60
CA GLU A 109 3.31 -14.50 -6.61
C GLU A 109 2.64 -13.89 -7.85
N LEU A 110 1.65 -13.01 -7.67
CA LEU A 110 1.02 -12.29 -8.77
C LEU A 110 2.01 -11.37 -9.50
N LEU A 111 2.91 -10.69 -8.78
CA LEU A 111 3.96 -9.84 -9.39
C LEU A 111 4.95 -10.65 -10.23
N SER A 112 5.28 -11.89 -9.83
CA SER A 112 6.17 -12.75 -10.63
C SER A 112 5.59 -13.06 -12.03
N LYS A 113 4.26 -13.15 -12.14
CA LYS A 113 3.53 -13.40 -13.40
C LYS A 113 3.16 -12.11 -14.13
N TYR A 114 2.84 -11.07 -13.39
CA TYR A 114 2.37 -9.78 -13.88
C TYR A 114 3.19 -8.64 -13.28
N PRO A 115 4.45 -8.47 -13.71
CA PRO A 115 5.36 -7.48 -13.13
C PRO A 115 4.76 -6.08 -13.10
N ASN A 116 4.97 -5.39 -12.00
CA ASN A 116 4.48 -4.04 -11.80
C ASN A 116 5.44 -3.27 -10.90
N ARG A 117 6.30 -2.47 -11.54
CA ARG A 117 7.31 -1.65 -10.86
C ARG A 117 6.74 -0.81 -9.71
N TYR A 118 5.54 -0.27 -9.89
CA TYR A 118 4.92 0.58 -8.88
C TYR A 118 4.58 -0.20 -7.59
N LEU A 119 4.10 -1.44 -7.71
CA LEU A 119 3.86 -2.32 -6.57
C LEU A 119 5.15 -2.93 -6.01
N GLU A 120 6.14 -3.21 -6.86
CA GLU A 120 7.46 -3.70 -6.45
C GLU A 120 8.21 -2.68 -5.57
N GLU A 121 8.03 -1.38 -5.82
CA GLU A 121 8.58 -0.29 -5.00
C GLU A 121 7.72 -0.01 -3.73
N SER A 122 6.64 -0.77 -3.48
CA SER A 122 5.76 -0.54 -2.32
C SER A 122 6.35 -1.05 -1.01
N THR A 123 6.29 -0.22 0.03
CA THR A 123 6.75 -0.58 1.38
C THR A 123 5.96 -1.75 1.97
N LEU A 124 4.64 -1.81 1.72
CA LEU A 124 3.80 -2.90 2.23
C LEU A 124 4.22 -4.27 1.69
N ILE A 125 4.76 -4.33 0.47
CA ILE A 125 5.07 -5.58 -0.22
C ILE A 125 6.53 -6.00 0.01
N ASN A 126 7.47 -5.06 -0.11
CA ASN A 126 8.91 -5.35 -0.09
C ASN A 126 9.68 -4.63 1.03
N GLY A 127 8.99 -4.07 2.02
CA GLY A 127 9.63 -3.39 3.16
C GLY A 127 10.22 -2.01 2.85
N GLY A 128 10.03 -1.52 1.62
CA GLY A 128 10.56 -0.26 1.10
C GLY A 128 11.99 -0.46 0.67
N SER A 129 12.33 0.00 -0.55
CA SER A 129 13.72 -0.01 -1.00
C SER A 129 14.56 0.85 -0.06
N LYS A 130 15.50 0.21 0.65
CA LYS A 130 16.60 0.90 1.33
C LYS A 130 17.50 1.59 0.32
#